data_AF-A0A0C9RRL9-F1
#
_entry.id   AF-A0A0C9RRL9-F1
#
_cell.length_a   1.000
_cell.length_b   1.000
_cell.length_c   1.000
_cell.angle_alpha   90.00
_cell.angle_beta   90.00
_cell.angle_gamma   90.00
#
_symmetry.space_group_name_H-M   'P 1'
#
loop_
_entity.id
_entity.type
_entity.pdbx_description
1 polymer ?
#
loop_
_entity_poly.entity_id
_entity_poly.type
_entity_poly.pdbx_seq_one_letter_code
_entity_poly.pdbx_strand_id
1 'polypeptide(L)'
;DGSSAKRPRNDSSLSSTPSMPSSWSSSTEGITEDSVRRYLLRKPMTTTELLQKFKSKKTGLSSDKLVNTIAQILKKLNPEKQTIKGKLCLSMKA
;
A
#
# COMPACT_ATOMS: atom_id res chain seq x y z
N ASP A 1 55.64 -4.27 5.16
CA ASP A 1 55.90 -2.82 5.13
C ASP A 1 55.46 -2.30 3.76
N GLY A 2 54.65 -1.23 3.71
CA GLY A 2 54.23 -0.61 2.43
C GLY A 2 52.75 -0.24 2.32
N SER A 3 52.35 0.83 3.00
CA SER A 3 51.06 1.54 2.92
C SER A 3 50.71 2.08 1.53
N SER A 4 49.41 2.23 1.24
CA SER A 4 48.94 3.48 0.61
C SER A 4 47.46 3.77 0.88
N ALA A 5 47.28 4.92 1.53
CA ALA A 5 46.02 5.54 1.90
C ALA A 5 45.31 6.19 0.71
N LYS A 6 43.97 6.23 0.74
CA LYS A 6 43.19 7.25 0.02
C LYS A 6 42.00 7.74 0.87
N ARG A 7 42.10 8.99 1.29
CA ARG A 7 41.03 9.96 1.63
C ARG A 7 41.57 11.34 1.21
N PRO A 8 40.77 12.42 1.06
CA PRO A 8 39.32 12.57 0.87
C PRO A 8 39.00 13.51 -0.32
N ARG A 9 37.73 13.79 -0.66
CA ARG A 9 37.33 15.12 -1.17
C ARG A 9 35.82 15.39 -1.06
N ASN A 10 35.56 16.65 -0.74
CA ASN A 10 34.37 17.28 -0.18
C ASN A 10 33.26 17.61 -1.19
N ASP A 11 32.02 17.58 -0.70
CA ASP A 11 30.93 18.59 -0.79
C ASP A 11 30.65 19.36 -2.10
N SER A 12 29.44 19.22 -2.65
CA SER A 12 28.53 20.35 -3.00
C SER A 12 27.27 19.90 -3.74
N SER A 13 26.15 19.95 -3.01
CA SER A 13 24.92 20.67 -3.34
C SER A 13 24.48 20.80 -4.80
N LEU A 14 23.44 20.05 -5.21
CA LEU A 14 22.52 20.47 -6.28
C LEU A 14 21.08 19.96 -6.05
N SER A 15 20.17 20.93 -5.97
CA SER A 15 18.77 20.89 -6.40
C SER A 15 17.71 20.27 -5.47
N SER A 16 17.08 21.18 -4.71
CA SER A 16 15.74 21.08 -4.13
C SER A 16 14.73 20.55 -5.15
N THR A 17 14.32 19.29 -4.99
CA THR A 17 13.14 18.73 -5.64
C THR A 17 11.93 18.87 -4.70
N PRO A 18 10.73 19.17 -5.22
CA PRO A 18 9.58 19.47 -4.38
C PRO A 18 9.26 18.27 -3.49
N SER A 19 9.03 18.57 -2.22
CA SER A 19 8.62 17.66 -1.16
C SER A 19 7.31 16.96 -1.54
N MET A 20 7.40 15.93 -2.39
CA MET A 20 6.40 14.87 -2.39
C MET A 20 6.37 14.33 -0.97
N PRO A 21 5.21 14.23 -0.31
CA PRO A 21 5.15 13.51 0.95
C PRO A 21 5.51 12.07 0.66
N SER A 22 6.79 11.76 0.84
CA SER A 22 7.34 10.42 0.98
C SER A 22 6.85 9.80 2.28
N SER A 23 5.53 9.82 2.50
CA SER A 23 4.85 8.87 3.34
C SER A 23 4.63 7.58 2.53
N TRP A 24 5.71 7.09 1.93
CA TRP A 24 5.91 5.65 1.80
C TRP A 24 6.60 5.21 3.09
N SER A 25 5.98 5.52 4.23
CA SER A 25 6.40 4.98 5.50
C SER A 25 6.07 3.49 5.47
N SER A 26 7.14 2.73 5.29
CA SER A 26 7.41 1.45 5.91
C SER A 26 6.30 0.39 5.84
N SER A 27 6.60 -0.61 5.02
CA SER A 27 5.99 -1.92 4.82
C SER A 27 5.73 -2.79 6.07
N THR A 28 5.17 -2.25 7.15
CA THR A 28 4.92 -3.01 8.39
C THR A 28 3.53 -2.76 8.96
N GLU A 29 2.48 -2.75 8.13
CA GLU A 29 1.12 -2.62 8.65
C GLU A 29 0.24 -3.75 8.12
N GLY A 30 -0.54 -4.35 9.01
CA GLY A 30 -1.42 -5.49 8.76
C GLY A 30 -2.53 -5.21 7.74
N ILE A 31 -3.72 -5.78 7.94
CA ILE A 31 -4.89 -5.40 7.15
C ILE A 31 -5.46 -4.12 7.78
N THR A 32 -4.94 -2.97 7.36
CA THR A 32 -5.40 -1.65 7.82
C THR A 32 -6.30 -0.96 6.79
N GLU A 33 -7.09 0.00 7.28
CA GLU A 33 -7.99 0.82 6.47
C GLU A 33 -7.24 1.56 5.36
N ASP A 34 -6.09 2.16 5.68
CA ASP A 34 -5.25 2.87 4.70
C ASP A 34 -4.76 1.92 3.60
N SER A 35 -4.35 0.70 3.97
CA SER A 35 -3.92 -0.31 2.99
C SER A 35 -5.02 -0.63 1.98
N VAL A 36 -6.26 -0.87 2.46
CA VAL A 36 -7.43 -1.14 1.59
C VAL A 36 -7.77 0.08 0.73
N ARG A 37 -7.83 1.27 1.34
CA ARG A 37 -8.13 2.54 0.68
C ARG A 37 -7.14 2.82 -0.46
N ARG A 38 -5.84 2.61 -0.24
CA ARG A 38 -4.80 2.78 -1.28
C ARG A 38 -4.97 1.83 -2.45
N TYR A 39 -5.50 0.62 -2.27
CA TYR A 39 -5.80 -0.26 -3.42
C TYR A 39 -6.99 0.27 -4.23
N LEU A 40 -8.08 0.67 -3.57
CA LEU A 40 -9.30 1.15 -4.23
C LEU A 40 -9.12 2.51 -4.93
N LEU A 41 -8.24 3.37 -4.42
CA LEU A 41 -7.89 4.66 -5.03
C LEU A 41 -7.04 4.51 -6.29
N ARG A 42 -6.18 3.47 -6.37
CA ARG A 42 -5.33 3.26 -7.54
C ARG A 42 -6.13 2.75 -8.73
N LYS A 43 -6.95 1.73 -8.47
CA LYS A 43 -7.70 1.01 -9.50
C LYS A 43 -8.99 0.46 -8.89
N PRO A 44 -10.06 0.36 -9.68
CA PRO A 44 -11.22 -0.39 -9.25
C PRO A 44 -10.84 -1.84 -8.98
N MET A 45 -11.19 -2.36 -7.81
CA MET A 45 -10.76 -3.66 -7.33
C MET A 45 -11.94 -4.45 -6.75
N THR A 46 -11.96 -5.76 -6.98
CA THR A 46 -13.03 -6.63 -6.47
C THR A 46 -12.75 -7.06 -5.02
N THR A 47 -13.78 -7.46 -4.29
CA THR A 47 -13.62 -8.00 -2.92
C THR A 47 -12.74 -9.25 -2.90
N THR A 48 -12.87 -10.12 -3.91
CA THR A 48 -12.04 -11.34 -4.04
C THR A 48 -10.58 -11.00 -4.30
N GLU A 49 -10.30 -9.99 -5.11
CA GLU A 49 -8.93 -9.54 -5.34
C GLU A 49 -8.32 -8.93 -4.08
N LEU A 50 -9.08 -8.12 -3.32
CA LEU A 50 -8.65 -7.59 -2.02
C LEU A 50 -8.28 -8.73 -1.06
N LEU A 51 -9.17 -9.72 -0.91
CA LEU A 51 -8.93 -10.92 -0.11
C LEU A 51 -7.67 -11.66 -0.55
N GLN A 52 -7.47 -11.84 -1.86
CA GLN A 52 -6.30 -12.51 -2.41
C GLN A 52 -4.99 -11.75 -2.11
N LYS A 53 -4.99 -10.41 -2.22
CA LYS A 53 -3.82 -9.59 -1.88
C LYS A 53 -3.42 -9.77 -0.42
N PHE A 54 -4.38 -9.67 0.50
CA PHE A 54 -4.08 -9.79 1.93
C PHE A 54 -3.84 -11.23 2.39
N LYS A 55 -4.35 -12.24 1.67
CA LYS A 55 -3.98 -13.65 1.91
C LYS A 55 -2.54 -13.95 1.50
N SER A 56 -2.05 -13.29 0.44
CA SER A 56 -0.67 -13.44 -0.03
C SER A 56 0.34 -12.69 0.84
N LYS A 57 -0.08 -11.62 1.54
CA LYS A 57 0.72 -11.01 2.61
C LYS A 57 0.80 -12.01 3.77
N LYS A 58 2.00 -12.19 4.35
CA LYS A 58 2.20 -13.01 5.57
C LYS A 58 1.65 -12.27 6.80
N THR A 59 0.34 -12.02 6.84
CA THR A 59 -0.34 -11.31 7.94
C THR A 59 -0.52 -12.20 9.17
N GLY A 60 -0.35 -13.52 9.05
CA GLY A 60 -0.43 -14.46 10.18
C GLY A 60 -1.83 -14.61 10.76
N LEU A 61 -2.88 -14.16 10.06
CA LEU A 61 -4.27 -14.28 10.49
C LEU A 61 -4.93 -15.52 9.85
N SER A 62 -5.89 -16.09 10.58
CA SER A 62 -6.81 -17.07 9.99
C SER A 62 -7.66 -16.42 8.89
N SER A 63 -8.05 -17.22 7.90
CA SER A 63 -8.88 -16.79 6.77
C SER A 63 -10.17 -16.11 7.23
N ASP A 64 -10.81 -16.64 8.29
CA ASP A 64 -12.06 -16.07 8.84
C ASP A 64 -11.85 -14.66 9.42
N LYS A 65 -10.75 -14.47 10.14
CA LYS A 65 -10.39 -13.17 10.72
C LYS A 65 -10.04 -12.18 9.63
N LEU A 66 -9.30 -12.60 8.60
CA LEU A 66 -9.00 -11.80 7.43
C LEU A 66 -10.28 -11.30 6.73
N VAL A 67 -11.22 -12.21 6.44
CA VAL A 67 -12.49 -11.88 5.79
C VAL A 67 -13.29 -10.89 6.63
N ASN A 68 -13.39 -11.14 7.94
CA ASN A 68 -14.13 -10.27 8.84
C ASN A 68 -13.50 -8.87 8.95
N THR A 69 -12.17 -8.78 9.08
CA THR A 69 -11.45 -7.49 9.14
C THR A 69 -11.64 -6.70 7.85
N ILE A 70 -11.53 -7.35 6.68
CA ILE A 70 -11.75 -6.68 5.39
C ILE A 70 -13.20 -6.20 5.27
N ALA A 71 -14.17 -7.02 5.66
CA ALA A 71 -15.58 -6.64 5.62
C ALA A 71 -15.87 -5.42 6.51
N GLN A 72 -15.31 -5.39 7.71
CA GLN A 72 -15.42 -4.24 8.63
C GLN A 72 -14.80 -2.96 8.03
N ILE A 73 -13.61 -3.07 7.43
CA ILE A 73 -12.94 -1.93 6.79
C ILE A 73 -13.75 -1.41 5.59
N LEU A 74 -14.25 -2.29 4.73
CA LEU A 74 -15.09 -1.90 3.58
C LEU A 74 -16.37 -1.19 4.04
N LYS A 75 -16.97 -1.65 5.15
CA LYS A 75 -18.15 -0.99 5.74
C LYS A 75 -17.85 0.42 6.24
N LYS A 76 -16.68 0.62 6.85
CA LYS A 76 -16.22 1.95 7.31
C LYS A 76 -15.88 2.89 6.16
N LEU A 77 -15.24 2.37 5.11
CA LEU A 77 -14.82 3.17 3.95
C LEU A 77 -15.97 3.53 3.01
N ASN A 78 -17.04 2.74 3.01
CA ASN A 78 -18.19 2.87 2.11
C ASN A 78 -17.79 3.16 0.64
N PRO A 79 -17.03 2.26 0.00
CA PRO A 79 -16.55 2.49 -1.36
C PRO A 79 -17.68 2.48 -2.39
N GLU A 80 -17.45 3.15 -3.51
CA GLU A 80 -18.38 3.18 -4.63
C GLU A 80 -18.41 1.81 -5.31
N LYS A 81 -19.61 1.32 -5.63
CA LYS A 81 -19.84 0.06 -6.33
C LYS A 81 -20.01 0.35 -7.81
N GLN A 82 -19.14 -0.21 -8.65
CA GLN A 82 -19.20 -0.04 -10.09
C GLN A 82 -19.18 -1.39 -10.80
N THR A 83 -19.94 -1.52 -11.88
CA THR A 83 -19.90 -2.71 -12.74
C THR A 83 -18.94 -2.45 -13.90
N ILE A 84 -17.74 -3.03 -13.83
CA ILE A 84 -16.69 -2.83 -14.83
C ILE A 84 -16.47 -4.16 -15.54
N LYS A 85 -16.64 -4.18 -16.87
CA LYS A 85 -16.48 -5.40 -17.70
C LYS A 85 -17.34 -6.57 -17.18
N GLY A 86 -18.57 -6.29 -16.73
CA GLY A 86 -19.49 -7.29 -16.20
C GLY A 86 -19.13 -7.83 -14.81
N LYS A 87 -18.15 -7.23 -14.11
CA LYS A 87 -17.76 -7.60 -12.74
C LYS A 87 -18.04 -6.45 -11.78
N LEU A 88 -18.58 -6.78 -10.61
CA LEU A 88 -18.75 -5.82 -9.52
C LEU A 88 -17.38 -5.49 -8.91
N CYS A 89 -16.93 -4.26 -9.12
CA CYS A 89 -15.72 -3.70 -8.55
C CYS A 89 -16.07 -2.62 -7.53
N LEU A 90 -15.15 -2.43 -6.59
CA LEU A 90 -15.17 -1.35 -5.61
C LEU A 90 -14.11 -0.33 -6.03
N SER A 91 -14.45 0.94 -6.04
CA SER A 91 -13.51 2.02 -6.31
C SER A 91 -13.71 3.16 -5.33
N MET A 92 -12.65 3.93 -5.12
CA MET A 92 -12.73 5.20 -4.40
C MET A 92 -12.24 6.29 -5.35
N LYS A 93 -13.02 7.38 -5.43
CA LYS A 93 -12.60 8.60 -6.11
C LYS A 93 -11.95 9.49 -5.04
N ALA A 94 -10.76 10.03 -5.35
CA ALA A 94 -10.08 11.01 -4.50
C ALA A 94 -10.81 12.35 -4.55
#